data_AF-R4IKN8-F1
#
_entry.id   AF-R4IKN8-F1
#
_cell.length_a   1.000
_cell.length_b   1.000
_cell.length_c   1.000
_cell.angle_alpha   90.00
_cell.angle_beta   90.00
_cell.angle_gamma   90.00
#
_symmetry.space_group_name_H-M   'P 1'
#
loop_
_entity.id
_entity.type
_entity.pdbx_description
1 polymer ?
#
loop_
_entity_poly.entity_id
_entity_poly.type
_entity_poly.pdbx_seq_one_letter_code
_entity_poly.pdbx_strand_id
1 'polypeptide(L)'
;NGGPGTIKKLSILEDGKIDYVLHKLDAIDEANLGYNYSLVGGPGLHESLEKVTFETIIVAGSDGGSIVKISVKYHTKGDEVLTDAVREETKAK
;
A
#
# COMPACT_ATOMS: atom_id res chain seq x y z
N ASN A 1 2.80 13.64 14.86
CA ASN A 1 2.02 14.39 13.84
C ASN A 1 1.60 13.54 12.64
N GLY A 2 2.03 12.28 12.46
CA GLY A 2 1.34 11.32 11.58
C GLY A 2 1.34 11.65 10.08
N GLY A 3 2.10 12.66 9.63
CA GLY A 3 2.18 13.08 8.25
C GLY A 3 3.24 12.32 7.43
N PRO A 4 3.65 12.86 6.28
CA PRO A 4 4.69 12.28 5.42
C PRO A 4 5.95 11.88 6.20
N GLY A 5 6.49 10.70 5.89
CA GLY A 5 7.61 10.08 6.59
C GLY A 5 7.23 9.23 7.80
N THR A 6 5.99 9.30 8.29
CA THR A 6 5.53 8.42 9.38
C THR A 6 5.57 6.96 8.94
N ILE A 7 6.18 6.10 9.75
CA ILE A 7 6.20 4.64 9.54
C ILE A 7 5.30 3.97 10.59
N LYS A 8 4.37 3.14 10.13
CA LYS A 8 3.49 2.31 10.95
C LYS A 8 3.81 0.84 10.69
N LYS A 9 3.88 0.03 11.75
CA LYS A 9 3.96 -1.43 11.64
C LYS A 9 2.53 -1.99 11.65
N LEU A 10 2.13 -2.64 10.56
CA LEU A 10 0.83 -3.32 10.47
C LEU A 10 1.09 -4.81 10.66
N SER A 11 0.66 -5.38 11.78
CA SER A 11 0.79 -6.80 12.08
C SER A 11 -0.49 -7.55 11.72
N ILE A 12 -0.37 -8.73 11.13
CA ILE A 12 -1.49 -9.59 10.72
C ILE A 12 -1.30 -10.96 11.38
N LEU A 13 -2.38 -11.56 11.86
CA LEU A 13 -2.42 -12.94 12.34
C LEU A 13 -3.17 -13.78 11.31
N GLU A 14 -2.45 -14.61 10.54
CA GLU A 14 -3.02 -15.54 9.56
C GLU A 14 -2.54 -16.95 9.92
N ASP A 15 -3.46 -17.91 10.02
CA ASP A 15 -3.18 -19.32 10.35
C ASP A 15 -2.30 -19.53 11.59
N GLY A 16 -2.47 -18.67 12.61
CA GLY A 16 -1.69 -18.75 13.86
C GLY A 16 -0.26 -18.23 13.77
N LYS A 17 0.15 -17.66 12.63
CA LYS A 17 1.44 -16.98 12.45
C LYS A 17 1.23 -15.47 12.41
N ILE A 18 2.09 -14.75 13.12
CA ILE A 18 2.11 -13.28 13.09
C ILE A 18 3.10 -12.84 12.03
N ASP A 19 2.61 -12.09 11.05
CA ASP A 19 3.42 -11.39 10.05
C ASP A 19 3.23 -9.87 10.17
N TYR A 20 4.02 -9.08 9.46
CA TYR A 20 3.83 -7.64 9.37
C TYR A 20 4.40 -7.00 8.11
N VAL A 21 3.87 -5.82 7.79
CA VAL A 21 4.44 -4.89 6.80
C VAL A 21 4.72 -3.53 7.44
N LEU A 22 5.69 -2.80 6.90
CA LEU A 22 6.02 -1.43 7.26
C LEU A 22 5.32 -0.47 6.29
N HIS A 23 4.27 0.17 6.77
CA HIS A 23 3.49 1.16 6.05
C HIS A 23 4.08 2.56 6.28
N LYS A 24 4.68 3.15 5.25
CA LYS A 24 5.23 4.51 5.27
C LYS A 24 4.27 5.48 4.58
N LEU A 25 3.96 6.60 5.24
CA LEU A 25 3.24 7.70 4.60
C LEU A 25 4.15 8.51 3.69
N ASP A 26 3.71 8.71 2.45
CA ASP A 26 4.47 9.45 1.44
C ASP A 26 3.89 10.86 1.24
N ALA A 27 2.56 11.00 1.16
CA ALA A 27 1.89 12.29 1.04
C ALA A 27 0.46 12.23 1.62
N ILE A 28 -0.02 13.37 2.12
CA ILE A 28 -1.42 13.61 2.49
C ILE A 28 -1.83 14.90 1.81
N ASP A 29 -2.94 14.86 1.06
CA ASP A 29 -3.55 16.03 0.44
C ASP A 29 -4.99 16.14 0.97
N GLU A 30 -5.16 16.86 2.08
CA GLU A 30 -6.47 17.01 2.71
C GLU A 30 -7.47 17.76 1.82
N ALA A 31 -6.99 18.65 0.94
CA ALA A 31 -7.85 19.44 0.06
C ALA A 31 -8.48 18.59 -1.05
N ASN A 32 -7.71 17.64 -1.59
CA ASN A 32 -8.17 16.74 -2.65
C ASN A 32 -8.51 15.32 -2.16
N LEU A 33 -8.56 15.10 -0.84
CA LEU A 33 -8.77 13.79 -0.21
C LEU A 33 -7.80 12.73 -0.73
N GLY A 34 -6.53 13.13 -0.88
CA GLY A 34 -5.43 12.30 -1.33
C GLY A 34 -4.67 11.66 -0.17
N TYR A 35 -4.33 10.38 -0.31
CA TYR A 35 -3.59 9.61 0.68
C TYR A 35 -2.61 8.66 0.00
N ASN A 36 -1.32 9.00 0.04
CA ASN A 36 -0.27 8.23 -0.61
C ASN A 36 0.61 7.57 0.43
N TYR A 37 0.87 6.28 0.23
CA TYR A 37 1.71 5.49 1.12
C TYR A 37 2.47 4.40 0.37
N SER A 38 3.50 3.87 1.02
CA SER A 38 4.29 2.75 0.51
C SER A 38 4.41 1.65 1.56
N LEU A 39 4.34 0.39 1.12
CA LEU A 39 4.83 -0.75 1.88
C LEU A 39 6.33 -0.89 1.59
N VAL A 40 7.17 -0.69 2.60
CA VAL A 40 8.63 -0.53 2.43
C VAL A 40 9.45 -1.63 3.12
N GLY A 41 8.81 -2.70 3.58
CA GLY A 41 9.47 -3.86 4.18
C GLY A 41 8.59 -4.62 5.16
N GLY A 42 9.21 -5.53 5.90
CA GLY A 42 8.55 -6.51 6.77
C GLY A 42 8.41 -7.89 6.09
N PRO A 43 8.29 -8.98 6.85
CA PRO A 43 8.21 -10.33 6.31
C PRO A 43 6.96 -10.56 5.43
N GLY A 44 5.93 -9.73 5.58
CA GLY A 44 4.72 -9.79 4.75
C GLY A 44 4.85 -9.06 3.41
N LEU A 45 6.00 -8.45 3.10
CA LEU A 45 6.30 -7.93 1.76
C LEU A 45 7.08 -9.00 0.99
N HIS A 46 6.57 -9.40 -0.18
CA HIS A 46 7.21 -10.42 -1.01
C HIS A 46 8.67 -10.05 -1.32
N GLU A 47 9.56 -11.04 -1.27
CA GLU A 47 11.01 -10.82 -1.32
C GLU A 47 11.51 -10.20 -2.64
N SER A 48 10.79 -10.38 -3.74
CA SER A 48 11.08 -9.76 -5.04
C SER A 48 10.80 -8.25 -5.10
N LEU A 49 10.16 -7.67 -4.09
CA LEU A 49 9.73 -6.28 -4.09
C LEU A 49 10.64 -5.40 -3.22
N GLU A 50 11.09 -4.27 -3.76
CA GLU A 50 11.69 -3.19 -2.99
C GLU A 50 10.63 -2.44 -2.18
N LYS A 51 9.51 -2.13 -2.83
CA LYS A 51 8.34 -1.50 -2.23
C LYS A 51 7.11 -1.61 -3.14
N VAL A 52 5.95 -1.36 -2.55
CA VAL A 52 4.70 -1.11 -3.30
C VAL A 52 4.16 0.24 -2.89
N THR A 53 3.90 1.12 -3.86
CA THR A 53 3.37 2.47 -3.63
C THR A 53 1.91 2.53 -4.04
N PHE A 54 1.10 3.15 -3.20
CA PHE A 54 -0.34 3.34 -3.36
C PHE A 54 -0.62 4.84 -3.43
N GLU A 55 -1.17 5.28 -4.55
CA GLU A 55 -1.64 6.65 -4.76
C GLU A 55 -3.16 6.63 -4.73
N THR A 56 -3.75 7.14 -3.65
CA THR A 56 -5.19 7.09 -3.42
C THR A 56 -5.78 8.49 -3.52
N ILE A 57 -6.90 8.61 -4.24
CA ILE A 57 -7.74 9.81 -4.24
C ILE A 57 -9.20 9.40 -4.05
N ILE A 58 -9.91 10.14 -3.20
CA ILE A 58 -11.34 9.95 -2.96
C ILE A 58 -12.10 11.09 -3.63
N VAL A 59 -13.07 10.76 -4.48
CA VAL A 59 -13.94 11.74 -5.14
C VAL A 59 -15.40 11.46 -4.82
N ALA A 60 -16.24 12.50 -4.83
CA ALA A 60 -17.68 12.35 -4.62
C ALA A 60 -18.33 11.53 -5.75
N GLY A 61 -19.20 10.60 -5.37
CA GLY A 61 -20.11 9.89 -6.28
C GLY A 61 -21.36 10.71 -6.57
N SER A 62 -22.04 10.39 -7.68
CA SER A 62 -23.26 11.09 -8.09
C SER A 62 -24.50 10.79 -7.22
N ASP A 63 -24.42 9.76 -6.39
CA ASP A 63 -25.48 9.23 -5.54
C ASP A 63 -25.33 9.65 -4.06
N GLY A 64 -24.37 10.54 -3.76
CA GLY A 64 -24.01 10.91 -2.39
C GLY A 64 -23.01 9.97 -1.73
N GLY A 65 -22.55 8.92 -2.43
CA GLY A 65 -21.42 8.08 -2.03
C GLY A 65 -20.07 8.65 -2.46
N SER A 66 -19.05 7.79 -2.51
CA SER A 66 -17.68 8.14 -2.93
C SER A 66 -17.12 7.11 -3.89
N ILE A 67 -16.22 7.56 -4.76
CA ILE A 67 -15.40 6.71 -5.62
C ILE A 67 -13.96 6.83 -5.14
N VAL A 68 -13.36 5.70 -4.74
CA VAL A 68 -11.94 5.63 -4.39
C VAL A 68 -11.17 5.17 -5.62
N LYS A 69 -10.24 5.99 -6.10
CA LYS A 69 -9.32 5.63 -7.18
C LYS A 69 -7.95 5.34 -6.57
N ILE A 70 -7.43 4.15 -6.82
CA ILE A 70 -6.14 3.69 -6.31
C ILE A 70 -5.26 3.33 -7.50
N SER A 71 -4.11 4.00 -7.61
CA SER A 71 -3.02 3.63 -8.51
C SER A 71 -1.96 2.90 -7.69
N VAL A 72 -1.60 1.68 -8.11
CA VAL A 72 -0.63 0.83 -7.41
C VAL A 72 0.60 0.64 -8.28
N LYS A 73 1.77 0.97 -7.74
CA LYS A 73 3.08 0.84 -8.42
C LYS A 73 3.92 -0.18 -7.68
N TYR A 74 4.36 -1.20 -8.41
CA TYR A 74 5.24 -2.25 -7.91
C TYR A 74 6.67 -1.92 -8.31
N HIS A 75 7.57 -1.90 -7.34
CA HIS A 75 8.99 -1.71 -7.55
C HIS A 75 9.68 -3.05 -7.25
N THR A 76 10.05 -3.78 -8.29
CA THR A 76 10.78 -5.05 -8.15
C THR A 76 12.26 -4.80 -7.87
N LYS A 77 12.91 -5.76 -7.22
CA LYS A 77 14.35 -5.74 -7.02
C LYS A 77 15.05 -6.11 -8.32
N GLY A 78 15.98 -5.27 -8.76
CA GLY A 78 16.72 -5.49 -10.00
C GLY A 78 15.78 -5.66 -11.22
N ASP A 79 16.08 -6.65 -12.05
CA ASP A 79 15.32 -6.94 -13.28
C ASP A 79 14.28 -8.06 -13.10
N GLU A 80 13.86 -8.33 -11.85
CA GLU A 80 12.83 -9.33 -11.58
C GLU A 80 11.48 -8.93 -12.22
N VAL A 81 10.85 -9.88 -12.90
CA VAL A 81 9.54 -9.70 -13.54
C VAL A 81 8.45 -9.81 -12.48
N LEU A 82 7.57 -8.81 -12.40
CA LEU A 82 6.37 -8.90 -11.57
C LEU A 82 5.45 -9.99 -12.11
N THR A 83 5.24 -11.04 -11.33
CA THR A 83 4.29 -12.10 -11.65
C THR A 83 2.89 -11.74 -11.17
N ASP A 84 1.86 -12.29 -11.81
CA ASP A 84 0.48 -12.11 -11.35
C ASP A 84 0.28 -12.66 -9.94
N ALA A 85 0.93 -13.77 -9.57
CA ALA A 85 0.87 -14.32 -8.21
C ALA A 85 1.35 -13.31 -7.15
N VAL A 86 2.52 -12.71 -7.35
CA VAL A 86 3.06 -11.67 -6.45
C VAL A 86 2.13 -10.46 -6.41
N ARG A 87 1.57 -10.06 -7.55
CA ARG A 87 0.59 -8.97 -7.61
C ARG A 87 -0.68 -9.29 -6.81
N GLU A 88 -1.20 -10.52 -6.90
CA GLU A 88 -2.39 -10.94 -6.15
C GLU A 88 -2.13 -10.99 -4.63
N GLU A 89 -0.94 -11.43 -4.19
CA GLU A 89 -0.57 -11.47 -2.76
C GLU A 89 -0.59 -10.10 -2.08
N THR A 90 -0.30 -9.03 -2.83
CA THR A 90 -0.29 -7.65 -2.30
C THR A 90 -1.65 -6.99 -2.26
N LYS A 91 -2.68 -7.60 -2.87
CA LYS A 91 -4.05 -7.10 -2.73
C LYS A 91 -4.53 -7.42 -1.32
N ALA A 92 -5.24 -6.46 -0.71
CA ALA A 92 -5.93 -6.74 0.54
C ALA A 92 -6.92 -7.90 0.32
N LYS A 93 -6.72 -8.99 1.07
CA LYS A 93 -7.69 -10.08 1.19
C LYS A 93 -8.87 -9.67 2.08
#